data_AF-A0A6G7NTZ8-F1
#
_entry.id   AF-A0A6G7NTZ8-F1
#
_cell.length_a   1.000
_cell.length_b   1.000
_cell.length_c   1.000
_cell.angle_alpha   90.00
_cell.angle_beta   90.00
_cell.angle_gamma   90.00
#
_symmetry.space_group_name_H-M   'P 1'
#
loop_
_entity.id
_entity.type
_entity.pdbx_description
1 polymer ?
#
loop_
_entity_poly.entity_id
_entity_poly.type
_entity_poly.pdbx_seq_one_letter_code
_entity_poly.pdbx_strand_id
1 'polypeptide(L)'
;GRKPEGTYYNSIGFNIKATNGGALDFTCSARADKLEDNKFYSCGENSFISFAFSSDRNGLFLKQGDGGAITYVATTTLPNYCRAGGNGPQDFVCQGVA
;
A
#
# COMPACT_ATOMS: atom_id res chain seq x y z
N GLY A 1 -3.39 6.57 -2.99
CA GLY A 1 -4.27 5.50 -3.49
C GLY A 1 -5.44 6.08 -4.26
N ARG A 2 -6.13 5.27 -5.07
CA ARG A 2 -7.33 5.68 -5.82
C ARG A 2 -8.48 4.69 -5.58
N LYS A 3 -9.67 5.23 -5.29
CA LYS A 3 -10.94 4.49 -5.20
C LYS A 3 -11.84 4.92 -6.36
N PRO A 4 -11.91 4.17 -7.48
CA PRO A 4 -12.65 4.60 -8.67
C PRO A 4 -14.17 4.71 -8.42
N GLU A 5 -14.70 3.87 -7.53
CA GLU A 5 -16.12 3.79 -7.17
C GLU A 5 -16.35 4.13 -5.68
N GLY A 6 -15.45 4.93 -5.09
CA GLY A 6 -15.52 5.40 -3.70
C GLY A 6 -15.35 4.35 -2.60
N THR A 7 -15.38 3.07 -2.94
CA THR A 7 -15.42 1.96 -1.98
C THR A 7 -14.08 1.23 -1.89
N TYR A 8 -13.69 0.53 -2.96
CA TYR A 8 -12.45 -0.24 -3.05
C TYR A 8 -11.30 0.54 -3.68
N TYR A 9 -10.06 0.16 -3.40
CA TYR A 9 -8.90 0.68 -4.11
C TYR A 9 -8.65 -0.11 -5.40
N ASN A 10 -8.30 0.58 -6.49
CA ASN A 10 -7.70 -0.05 -7.67
C ASN A 10 -6.19 0.22 -7.78
N SER A 11 -5.68 1.11 -6.91
CA SER A 11 -4.28 1.51 -6.87
C SER A 11 -3.90 1.97 -5.47
N ILE A 12 -2.83 1.38 -4.92
CA ILE A 12 -2.19 1.77 -3.66
C ILE A 12 -0.69 1.90 -3.92
N GLY A 13 -0.06 2.93 -3.37
CA GLY A 13 1.38 3.12 -3.45
C GLY A 13 1.90 4.04 -2.35
N PHE A 14 3.10 3.75 -1.86
CA PHE A 14 3.79 4.49 -0.80
C PHE A 14 5.30 4.25 -0.90
N ASN A 15 6.09 5.16 -0.31
CA ASN A 15 7.55 5.04 -0.29
C ASN A 15 8.02 4.37 1.01
N ILE A 16 9.08 3.57 0.91
CA ILE A 16 9.76 2.95 2.05
C ILE A 16 11.22 3.39 2.01
N LYS A 17 11.72 3.91 3.13
CA LYS A 17 13.10 4.38 3.29
C LYS A 17 13.70 3.86 4.58
N ALA A 18 14.94 3.38 4.52
CA ALA A 18 15.69 2.97 5.70
C ALA A 18 16.05 4.18 6.57
N THR A 19 15.99 4.01 7.90
CA THR A 19 16.29 5.06 8.89
C THR A 19 17.69 4.97 9.47
N ASN A 20 18.46 3.95 9.11
CA ASN A 20 19.80 3.66 9.63
C ASN A 20 20.94 4.18 8.74
N GLY A 21 20.65 5.07 7.79
CA GLY A 21 21.62 5.56 6.80
C GLY A 21 21.96 4.55 5.69
N GLY A 22 21.26 3.42 5.62
CA GLY A 22 21.37 2.47 4.51
C GLY A 22 20.81 3.00 3.18
N ALA A 23 21.10 2.29 2.09
CA ALA A 23 20.74 2.70 0.73
C ALA A 23 19.29 2.38 0.31
N LEU A 24 18.50 1.70 1.14
CA LEU A 24 17.14 1.29 0.79
C LEU A 24 16.20 2.50 0.77
N ASP A 25 15.72 2.83 -0.43
CA ASP A 25 14.77 3.90 -0.71
C ASP A 25 14.00 3.51 -1.98
N PHE A 26 12.74 3.09 -1.85
CA PHE A 26 11.96 2.57 -2.98
C PHE A 26 10.45 2.77 -2.81
N THR A 27 9.73 2.69 -3.94
CA THR A 27 8.26 2.75 -3.98
C THR A 27 7.69 1.34 -3.92
N CYS A 28 6.81 1.09 -2.96
CA CYS A 28 5.98 -0.12 -2.89
C CYS A 28 4.58 0.21 -3.44
N SER A 29 4.10 -0.54 -4.43
CA SER A 29 2.77 -0.28 -5.00
C SER A 29 2.12 -1.51 -5.62
N ALA A 30 0.78 -1.49 -5.72
CA ALA A 30 0.00 -2.49 -6.43
C ALA A 30 -1.15 -1.83 -7.20
N ARG A 31 -1.51 -2.44 -8.34
CA ARG A 31 -2.65 -2.07 -9.17
C ARG A 31 -3.41 -3.31 -9.62
N ALA A 32 -4.72 -3.23 -9.64
CA ALA A 32 -5.65 -4.24 -10.16
C ALA A 32 -7.00 -3.57 -10.42
N ASP A 33 -7.93 -4.23 -11.11
CA ASP A 33 -9.30 -3.71 -11.24
C ASP A 33 -9.94 -3.47 -9.87
N LYS A 34 -9.70 -4.40 -8.93
CA LYS A 34 -10.03 -4.28 -7.51
C LYS A 34 -8.93 -4.89 -6.65
N LEU A 35 -8.39 -4.10 -5.73
CA LEU A 35 -7.52 -4.59 -4.67
C LEU A 35 -8.39 -5.07 -3.50
N GLU A 36 -8.04 -6.23 -2.95
CA GLU A 36 -8.74 -6.86 -1.84
C GLU A 36 -8.01 -6.55 -0.54
N ASP A 37 -8.78 -6.24 0.48
CA ASP A 37 -8.25 -5.98 1.81
C ASP A 37 -7.60 -7.24 2.40
N ASN A 38 -6.52 -7.05 3.17
CA ASN A 38 -5.76 -8.12 3.84
C ASN A 38 -5.12 -9.16 2.91
N LYS A 39 -5.17 -8.95 1.59
CA LYS A 39 -4.43 -9.75 0.61
C LYS A 39 -3.01 -9.21 0.45
N PHE A 40 -2.02 -10.11 0.42
CA PHE A 40 -0.64 -9.74 0.15
C PHE A 40 -0.41 -9.48 -1.35
N TYR A 41 0.15 -8.32 -1.64
CA TYR A 41 0.65 -7.90 -2.94
C TYR A 41 2.16 -7.71 -2.88
N SER A 42 2.87 -8.12 -3.94
CA SER A 42 4.29 -7.78 -4.05
C SER A 42 4.46 -6.27 -4.20
N CYS A 43 5.46 -5.67 -3.53
CA CYS A 43 5.75 -4.24 -3.70
C CYS A 43 6.25 -3.87 -5.10
N GLY A 44 6.69 -4.84 -5.89
CA GLY A 44 7.20 -4.69 -7.24
C GLY A 44 7.68 -6.03 -7.81
N GLU A 45 8.11 -6.03 -9.07
CA GLU A 45 8.77 -7.18 -9.68
C GLU A 45 10.08 -7.48 -8.92
N ASN A 46 10.30 -8.75 -8.54
CA ASN A 46 11.46 -9.19 -7.75
C ASN A 46 11.61 -8.55 -6.36
N SER A 47 10.54 -7.97 -5.80
CA SER A 47 10.56 -7.46 -4.43
C SER A 47 10.51 -8.61 -3.42
N PHE A 48 11.44 -8.61 -2.46
CA PHE A 48 11.42 -9.48 -1.28
C PHE A 48 10.49 -8.95 -0.17
N ILE A 49 9.81 -7.82 -0.43
CA ILE A 49 8.80 -7.21 0.44
C ILE A 49 7.44 -7.31 -0.25
N SER A 50 6.46 -7.77 0.51
CA SER A 50 5.05 -7.76 0.16
C SER A 50 4.27 -6.95 1.19
N PHE A 51 3.12 -6.43 0.80
CA PHE A 51 2.25 -5.67 1.67
C PHE A 51 0.80 -6.12 1.57
N ALA A 52 0.07 -5.99 2.67
CA ALA A 52 -1.39 -6.05 2.67
C ALA A 52 -1.92 -4.73 3.27
N PHE A 53 -3.13 -4.36 2.88
CA PHE A 53 -3.77 -3.14 3.36
C PHE A 53 -5.17 -3.45 3.91
N SER A 54 -5.53 -2.83 5.03
CA SER A 54 -6.87 -2.89 5.63
C SER A 54 -7.49 -1.50 5.51
N SER A 55 -8.44 -1.35 4.57
CA SER A 55 -8.97 -0.04 4.20
C SER A 55 -9.89 0.57 5.27
N ASP A 56 -10.46 -0.25 6.15
CA ASP A 56 -11.32 0.17 7.28
C ASP A 56 -10.59 1.06 8.29
N ARG A 57 -9.28 0.83 8.48
CA ARG A 57 -8.45 1.50 9.49
C ARG A 57 -7.18 2.11 8.93
N ASN A 58 -7.07 2.21 7.60
CA ASN A 58 -5.85 2.61 6.90
C ASN A 58 -4.61 1.82 7.36
N GLY A 59 -4.79 0.55 7.65
CA GLY A 59 -3.74 -0.32 8.21
C GLY A 59 -2.84 -0.86 7.11
N LEU A 60 -1.54 -0.65 7.24
CA LEU A 60 -0.52 -1.29 6.41
C LEU A 60 0.06 -2.48 7.17
N PHE A 61 0.18 -3.61 6.49
CA PHE A 61 0.96 -4.76 6.92
C PHE A 61 2.09 -4.98 5.93
N LEU A 62 3.33 -5.02 6.40
CA LEU A 62 4.50 -5.36 5.60
C LEU A 62 4.98 -6.75 6.00
N LYS A 63 5.39 -7.52 5.00
CA LYS A 63 6.03 -8.83 5.17
C LYS A 63 7.29 -8.87 4.34
N GLN A 64 8.42 -9.13 5.00
CA GLN A 64 9.72 -9.33 4.36
C GLN A 64 10.10 -10.81 4.47
N GLY A 65 10.34 -11.45 3.33
CA GLY A 65 10.73 -12.86 3.26
C GLY A 65 10.25 -13.52 1.97
N ASP A 66 10.99 -14.54 1.55
CA ASP A 66 10.81 -15.30 0.31
C ASP A 66 10.43 -16.77 0.54
N GLY A 67 9.99 -17.11 1.76
CA GLY A 67 9.67 -18.49 2.14
C GLY A 67 10.81 -19.23 2.83
N GLY A 68 11.92 -18.57 3.16
CA GLY A 68 12.95 -19.09 4.06
C GLY A 68 12.50 -19.23 5.52
N ALA A 69 13.43 -19.61 6.39
CA ALA A 69 13.15 -19.94 7.80
C ALA A 69 12.69 -18.75 8.66
N ILE A 70 12.94 -17.51 8.24
CA ILE A 70 12.61 -16.30 9.00
C ILE A 70 11.76 -15.38 8.13
N THR A 71 10.63 -14.93 8.68
CA THR A 71 9.78 -13.91 8.09
C THR A 71 9.66 -12.75 9.07
N TYR A 72 9.99 -11.53 8.61
CA TYR A 72 9.76 -10.32 9.38
C TYR A 72 8.42 -9.71 8.99
N VAL A 73 7.70 -9.20 9.99
CA VAL A 73 6.42 -8.51 9.79
C VAL A 73 6.43 -7.18 10.51
N ALA A 74 5.77 -6.19 9.93
CA ALA A 74 5.58 -4.87 10.52
C ALA A 74 4.19 -4.34 10.20
N THR A 75 3.64 -3.53 11.09
CA THR A 75 2.35 -2.88 10.88
C THR A 75 2.43 -1.40 11.21
N THR A 76 1.61 -0.61 10.53
CA THR A 76 1.43 0.80 10.84
C THR A 76 0.06 1.27 10.33
N THR A 77 -0.38 2.44 10.78
CA THR A 77 -1.48 3.15 10.15
C THR A 77 -0.90 4.21 9.22
N LEU A 78 -1.46 4.36 8.03
CA LEU A 78 -1.11 5.44 7.10
C LEU A 78 -2.26 6.46 7.04
N PRO A 79 -2.25 7.50 7.91
CA PRO A 79 -3.24 8.57 7.85
C PRO A 79 -3.29 9.16 6.44
N ASN A 80 -4.49 9.28 5.89
CA ASN A 80 -4.69 9.82 4.57
C ASN A 80 -6.00 10.59 4.49
N TYR A 81 -6.06 11.49 3.51
CA TYR A 81 -7.24 12.25 3.18
C TYR A 81 -7.64 11.99 1.74
N CYS A 82 -8.91 11.67 1.51
CA CYS A 82 -9.48 11.40 0.19
C CYS A 82 -10.28 12.61 -0.30
N ARG A 83 -10.07 12.98 -1.56
CA ARG A 83 -10.84 14.03 -2.25
C ARG A 83 -11.32 13.54 -3.61
N ALA A 84 -12.29 14.24 -4.20
CA ALA A 84 -12.78 13.95 -5.54
C ALA A 84 -11.61 13.92 -6.54
N GLY A 85 -11.53 12.84 -7.33
CA GLY A 85 -10.48 12.63 -8.34
C GLY A 85 -10.81 13.18 -9.72
N GLY A 86 -12.09 13.44 -9.98
CA GLY A 86 -12.57 14.08 -11.22
C GLY A 86 -12.83 13.11 -12.38
N ASN A 87 -12.51 11.82 -12.24
CA ASN A 87 -12.76 10.80 -13.27
C ASN A 87 -14.02 9.98 -12.99
N GLY A 88 -15.13 10.68 -12.73
CA GLY A 88 -16.42 10.09 -12.37
C GLY A 88 -17.00 10.66 -11.06
N PRO A 89 -18.32 10.54 -10.84
CA PRO A 89 -18.98 11.12 -9.68
C PRO A 89 -18.58 10.48 -8.34
N GLN A 90 -18.05 9.24 -8.37
CA GLN A 90 -17.63 8.49 -7.19
C GLN A 90 -16.11 8.27 -7.15
N ASP A 91 -15.35 8.93 -8.01
CA ASP A 91 -13.90 8.77 -8.07
C ASP A 91 -13.23 9.56 -6.94
N PHE A 92 -12.46 8.86 -6.10
CA PHE A 92 -11.68 9.47 -5.03
C PHE A 92 -10.18 9.17 -5.18
N VAL A 93 -9.37 10.18 -4.92
CA VAL A 93 -7.91 10.07 -4.78
C VAL A 93 -7.54 10.39 -3.34
N CYS A 94 -6.82 9.45 -2.71
CA CYS A 94 -6.39 9.53 -1.32
C CYS A 94 -4.89 9.73 -1.23
N GLN A 95 -4.44 10.70 -0.44
CA GLN A 95 -3.03 11.05 -0.26
C GLN A 95 -2.68 11.02 1.23
N GLY A 96 -1.47 10.54 1.55
CA GLY A 96 -0.98 10.49 2.93
C GLY A 96 -0.90 11.89 3.53
N VAL A 97 -1.31 12.03 4.78
CA VAL A 97 -1.17 13.26 5.56
C VAL A 97 -0.22 12.95 6.73
N ALA A 98 0.79 13.79 6.91
CA ALA A 98 1.75 13.71 8.00
C ALA A 98 1.31 14.63 9.14
#